data_AF-A0A507D946-F1
#
_entry.id   AF-A0A507D946-F1
#
_cell.length_a   1.000
_cell.length_b   1.000
_cell.length_c   1.000
_cell.angle_alpha   90.00
_cell.angle_beta   90.00
_cell.angle_gamma   90.00
#
_symmetry.space_group_name_H-M   'P 1'
#
loop_
_entity.id
_entity.type
_entity.pdbx_description
1 polymer ?
#
loop_
_entity_poly.entity_id
_entity_poly.type
_entity_poly.pdbx_seq_one_letter_code
_entity_poly.pdbx_strand_id
1 'polypeptide(L)'
;MSRRMGKTKPEHEHEPASEHQKAAKDTPLYPVLSVIFSALLLDLLAFTIILPLFPRILDYYDRVDGSRPESVFYQAKAAVRTFRQLIGGTGSELDIVLFGGFLGSLFSFLQFISSPWIGKWSDVYGRKPVLLLSMIGNGLSMILWTVSSSFPLFVLSRIVGGLTEGNVQMSIAMISDITTPQTRSRGLALVGIAFALGFTIGPPLGAYFASINLANILPVLARIIPLSEYASPAVFALVLIVIETIYMYIALPETLEYGRTRQRTTSNPSPSASLHLPASMDTLSMIHFAYLLLFSGMEFTLTFLVHDRFSFTHAQQGAMLGFTGILSALIQGGYVRRLAPGKEPMLVKSGMLACCIAVILLSIAHSTRVLYLAAVGFAFASATVINSLTSLASLACGKAARDDGEGMGSSLGKFRSYGQLGRSLGPIGACSMYWMLGSTRCYVTGSCLMAGLLAATINVV
;
A
#
# COMPACT_ATOMS: atom_id res chain seq x y z
N MET A 1 -64.16 26.68 40.05
CA MET A 1 -63.74 27.34 38.79
C MET A 1 -63.03 28.64 39.15
N SER A 2 -61.85 29.04 38.70
CA SER A 2 -60.68 28.39 38.08
C SER A 2 -59.55 29.44 38.22
N ARG A 3 -58.46 29.12 38.93
CA ARG A 3 -57.24 29.94 38.99
C ARG A 3 -56.52 29.83 37.63
N ARG A 4 -56.16 30.94 37.00
CA ARG A 4 -55.15 30.96 35.92
C ARG A 4 -53.94 31.79 36.34
N MET A 5 -52.86 31.08 36.63
CA MET A 5 -51.49 31.59 36.75
C MET A 5 -51.01 32.06 35.36
N GLY A 6 -50.48 33.27 35.28
CA GLY A 6 -49.68 33.72 34.13
C GLY A 6 -48.29 33.11 34.22
N LYS A 7 -47.90 32.32 33.21
CA LYS A 7 -46.53 31.81 33.03
C LYS A 7 -45.66 32.89 32.39
N THR A 8 -44.58 33.25 33.06
CA THR A 8 -43.41 33.93 32.49
C THR A 8 -42.72 33.03 31.47
N LYS A 9 -42.37 33.60 30.31
CA LYS A 9 -41.49 33.00 29.29
C LYS A 9 -40.04 33.04 29.80
N PRO A 10 -39.22 32.00 29.63
CA PRO A 10 -37.78 32.14 29.79
C PRO A 10 -37.18 32.75 28.51
N GLU A 11 -36.42 33.81 28.66
CA GLU A 11 -35.53 34.35 27.62
C GLU A 11 -34.38 33.34 27.42
N HIS A 12 -34.18 32.89 26.19
CA HIS A 12 -32.99 32.13 25.81
C HIS A 12 -31.83 33.12 25.64
N GLU A 13 -30.95 33.21 26.64
CA GLU A 13 -29.63 33.81 26.48
C GLU A 13 -28.83 32.97 25.46
N HIS A 14 -28.51 33.60 24.32
CA HIS A 14 -27.49 33.08 23.40
C HIS A 14 -26.12 33.30 24.04
N GLU A 15 -25.58 32.25 24.65
CA GLU A 15 -24.18 32.20 25.06
C GLU A 15 -23.29 32.34 23.80
N PRO A 16 -22.37 33.32 23.71
CA PRO A 16 -21.52 33.46 22.55
C PRO A 16 -20.54 32.29 22.50
N ALA A 17 -20.57 31.53 21.40
CA ALA A 17 -19.61 30.47 21.12
C ALA A 17 -18.18 30.96 21.36
N SER A 18 -17.45 30.29 22.25
CA SER A 18 -16.10 30.68 22.64
C SER A 18 -15.19 30.81 21.42
N GLU A 19 -14.26 31.77 21.42
CA GLU A 19 -13.36 32.04 20.29
C GLU A 19 -12.56 30.80 19.84
N HIS A 20 -12.38 29.81 20.73
CA HIS A 20 -11.79 28.50 20.40
C HIS A 20 -12.67 27.63 19.49
N GLN A 21 -14.00 27.76 19.53
CA GLN A 21 -14.91 27.08 18.59
C GLN A 21 -14.95 27.73 17.20
N LYS A 22 -14.61 29.03 17.09
CA LYS A 22 -14.44 29.69 15.81
C LYS A 22 -13.11 29.31 15.14
N ALA A 23 -12.02 29.21 15.89
CA ALA A 23 -10.70 28.88 15.34
C ALA A 23 -10.62 27.45 14.73
N ALA A 24 -11.38 26.49 15.23
CA ALA A 24 -11.41 25.12 14.70
C ALA A 24 -12.20 24.95 13.39
N LYS A 25 -12.90 26.00 12.91
CA LYS A 25 -13.81 25.92 11.78
C LYS A 25 -13.18 26.29 10.43
N ASP A 26 -11.99 26.90 10.43
CA ASP A 26 -11.45 27.62 9.26
C ASP A 26 -10.11 27.10 8.71
N THR A 27 -9.59 25.93 9.14
CA THR A 27 -8.55 25.28 8.30
C THR A 27 -9.27 24.55 7.16
N PRO A 28 -9.11 24.95 5.89
CA PRO A 28 -9.82 24.27 4.83
C PRO A 28 -9.18 22.87 4.70
N LEU A 29 -9.99 21.85 5.04
CA LEU A 29 -9.62 20.43 5.01
C LEU A 29 -9.07 19.97 3.65
N TYR A 30 -9.49 20.65 2.58
CA TYR A 30 -9.13 20.35 1.19
C TYR A 30 -7.65 20.63 0.85
N PRO A 31 -7.06 21.79 1.19
CA PRO A 31 -5.62 22.04 1.05
C PRO A 31 -4.75 20.94 1.64
N VAL A 32 -4.99 20.53 2.89
CA VAL A 32 -4.16 19.50 3.56
C VAL A 32 -4.30 18.15 2.87
N LEU A 33 -5.52 17.74 2.50
CA LEU A 33 -5.75 16.52 1.73
C LEU A 33 -5.03 16.55 0.37
N SER A 34 -5.01 17.69 -0.31
CA SER A 34 -4.33 17.85 -1.59
C SER A 34 -2.81 17.76 -1.44
N VAL A 35 -2.26 18.31 -0.35
CA VAL A 35 -0.83 18.19 -0.02
C VAL A 35 -0.46 16.72 0.22
N ILE A 36 -1.22 16.02 1.07
CA ILE A 36 -0.99 14.60 1.37
C ILE A 36 -1.09 13.76 0.10
N PHE A 37 -2.13 13.95 -0.71
CA PHE A 37 -2.32 13.21 -1.96
C PHE A 37 -1.17 13.43 -2.94
N SER A 38 -0.75 14.69 -3.14
CA SER A 38 0.31 15.02 -4.10
C SER A 38 1.66 14.47 -3.65
N ALA A 39 1.97 14.58 -2.36
CA ALA A 39 3.20 14.02 -1.80
C ALA A 39 3.22 12.49 -1.94
N LEU A 40 2.15 11.83 -1.48
CA LEU A 40 2.01 10.38 -1.60
C LEU A 40 2.11 9.88 -3.05
N LEU A 41 1.58 10.64 -4.02
CA LEU A 41 1.71 10.29 -5.44
C LEU A 41 3.18 10.36 -5.89
N LEU A 42 3.93 11.39 -5.49
CA LEU A 42 5.35 11.50 -5.82
C LEU A 42 6.17 10.35 -5.22
N ASP A 43 5.93 10.00 -3.96
CA ASP A 43 6.59 8.85 -3.32
C ASP A 43 6.29 7.56 -4.07
N LEU A 44 5.01 7.29 -4.35
CA LEU A 44 4.61 6.05 -5.02
C LEU A 44 5.16 5.96 -6.44
N LEU A 45 5.32 7.08 -7.14
CA LEU A 45 6.03 7.13 -8.41
C LEU A 45 7.52 6.77 -8.23
N ALA A 46 8.19 7.39 -7.25
CA ALA A 46 9.58 7.10 -6.92
C ALA A 46 9.81 5.62 -6.57
N PHE A 47 8.92 5.05 -5.74
CA PHE A 47 8.94 3.66 -5.33
C PHE A 47 8.72 2.68 -6.49
N THR A 48 7.76 2.96 -7.38
CA THR A 48 7.35 2.00 -8.41
C THR A 48 8.24 1.98 -9.65
N ILE A 49 9.09 2.98 -9.84
CA ILE A 49 10.09 3.06 -10.93
C ILE A 49 11.00 1.83 -10.99
N ILE A 50 11.33 1.23 -9.85
CA ILE A 50 12.26 0.09 -9.82
C ILE A 50 11.62 -1.24 -10.27
N LEU A 51 10.30 -1.38 -10.14
CA LEU A 51 9.61 -2.67 -10.30
C LEU A 51 9.90 -3.38 -11.64
N PRO A 52 9.81 -2.72 -12.82
CA PRO A 52 10.09 -3.39 -14.09
C PRO A 52 11.60 -3.60 -14.33
N LEU A 53 12.45 -3.01 -13.50
CA LEU A 53 13.91 -3.05 -13.64
C LEU A 53 14.51 -4.24 -12.90
N PHE A 54 13.79 -4.91 -11.99
CA PHE A 54 14.33 -6.06 -11.26
C PHE A 54 14.98 -7.10 -12.16
N PRO A 55 14.36 -7.57 -13.28
CA PRO A 55 15.02 -8.51 -14.18
C PRO A 55 16.36 -7.99 -14.71
N ARG A 56 16.36 -6.75 -15.20
CA ARG A 56 17.55 -6.08 -15.75
C ARG A 56 18.65 -5.86 -14.72
N ILE A 57 18.28 -5.53 -13.47
CA ILE A 57 19.20 -5.36 -12.34
C ILE A 57 19.83 -6.70 -11.97
N LEU A 58 19.04 -7.77 -11.91
CA LEU A 58 19.54 -9.11 -11.61
C LEU A 58 20.46 -9.62 -12.72
N ASP A 59 20.13 -9.40 -13.98
CA ASP A 59 21.01 -9.73 -15.12
C ASP A 59 22.36 -9.00 -15.04
N TYR A 60 22.35 -7.73 -14.60
CA TYR A 60 23.60 -7.00 -14.38
C TYR A 60 24.46 -7.66 -13.30
N TYR A 61 23.90 -7.98 -12.13
CA TYR A 61 24.66 -8.63 -11.06
C TYR A 61 25.07 -10.07 -11.41
N ASP A 62 24.30 -10.76 -12.25
CA ASP A 62 24.70 -12.07 -12.77
C ASP A 62 25.95 -11.99 -13.64
N ARG A 63 26.07 -10.95 -14.47
CA ARG A 63 27.28 -10.71 -15.27
C ARG A 63 28.49 -10.34 -14.42
N VAL A 64 28.30 -9.58 -13.34
CA VAL A 64 29.40 -9.08 -12.50
C VAL A 64 29.86 -10.11 -11.47
N ASP A 65 28.91 -10.73 -10.75
CA ASP A 65 29.15 -11.55 -9.57
C ASP A 65 28.64 -13.01 -9.72
N GLY A 66 27.83 -13.31 -10.74
CA GLY A 66 27.13 -14.59 -10.88
C GLY A 66 28.00 -15.83 -11.11
N SER A 67 29.31 -15.66 -11.36
CA SER A 67 30.28 -16.76 -11.49
C SER A 67 31.18 -16.93 -10.25
N ARG A 68 31.02 -16.08 -9.23
CA ARG A 68 31.85 -16.05 -8.01
C ARG A 68 31.12 -16.72 -6.85
N PRO A 69 31.48 -17.96 -6.44
CA PRO A 69 30.75 -18.69 -5.39
C PRO A 69 30.74 -17.98 -4.03
N GLU A 70 31.76 -17.17 -3.76
CA GLU A 70 31.89 -16.32 -2.57
C GLU A 70 30.96 -15.10 -2.57
N SER A 71 30.38 -14.74 -3.72
CA SER A 71 29.50 -13.58 -3.81
C SER A 71 28.13 -13.86 -3.16
N VAL A 72 27.59 -12.85 -2.49
CA VAL A 72 26.24 -12.91 -1.91
C VAL A 72 25.19 -13.13 -3.00
N PHE A 73 25.42 -12.59 -4.21
CA PHE A 73 24.51 -12.79 -5.33
C PHE A 73 24.44 -14.25 -5.76
N TYR A 74 25.59 -14.92 -5.91
CA TYR A 74 25.65 -16.34 -6.24
C TYR A 74 24.92 -17.20 -5.19
N GLN A 75 25.16 -16.93 -3.91
CA GLN A 75 24.50 -17.64 -2.80
C GLN A 75 22.99 -17.40 -2.79
N ALA A 76 22.53 -16.17 -2.99
CA ALA A 76 21.12 -15.84 -3.09
C ALA A 76 20.47 -16.54 -4.30
N LYS A 77 21.13 -16.54 -5.47
CA LYS A 77 20.66 -17.24 -6.67
C LYS A 77 20.60 -18.75 -6.44
N ALA A 78 21.59 -19.33 -5.76
CA ALA A 78 21.59 -20.73 -5.38
C ALA A 78 20.41 -21.06 -4.44
N ALA A 79 20.12 -20.20 -3.46
CA ALA A 79 18.97 -20.37 -2.57
C ALA A 79 17.63 -20.33 -3.34
N VAL A 80 17.48 -19.39 -4.29
CA VAL A 80 16.30 -19.32 -5.16
C VAL A 80 16.18 -20.58 -6.03
N ARG A 81 17.30 -21.07 -6.58
CA ARG A 81 17.31 -22.31 -7.36
C ARG A 81 16.91 -23.52 -6.52
N THR A 82 17.44 -23.64 -5.30
CA THR A 82 17.06 -24.70 -4.36
C THR A 82 15.58 -24.62 -4.03
N PHE A 83 15.05 -23.43 -3.75
CA PHE A 83 13.62 -23.24 -3.52
C PHE A 83 12.78 -23.65 -4.73
N ARG A 84 13.17 -23.24 -5.95
CA ARG A 84 12.50 -23.65 -7.20
C ARG A 84 12.47 -25.17 -7.35
N GLN A 85 13.60 -25.85 -7.09
CA GLN A 85 13.69 -27.30 -7.18
C GLN A 85 12.79 -27.99 -6.14
N LEU A 86 12.72 -27.46 -4.92
CA LEU A 86 11.84 -27.97 -3.87
C LEU A 86 10.35 -27.90 -4.24
N ILE A 87 9.93 -26.83 -4.94
CA ILE A 87 8.54 -26.65 -5.37
C ILE A 87 8.25 -27.29 -6.75
N GLY A 88 9.22 -27.98 -7.37
CA GLY A 88 9.06 -28.65 -8.66
C GLY A 88 9.03 -27.73 -9.89
N GLY A 89 9.45 -26.46 -9.77
CA GLY A 89 9.45 -25.52 -10.89
C GLY A 89 10.56 -25.83 -11.91
N THR A 90 10.30 -25.62 -13.20
CA THR A 90 11.25 -25.90 -14.31
C THR A 90 11.49 -24.65 -15.17
N GLY A 91 12.74 -24.43 -15.61
CA GLY A 91 13.13 -23.27 -16.43
C GLY A 91 13.94 -22.21 -15.67
N SER A 92 14.96 -21.66 -16.32
CA SER A 92 15.87 -20.66 -15.73
C SER A 92 15.28 -19.25 -15.70
N GLU A 93 14.35 -18.92 -16.59
CA GLU A 93 13.69 -17.61 -16.64
C GLU A 93 12.85 -17.33 -15.39
N LEU A 94 12.36 -18.40 -14.75
CA LEU A 94 11.62 -18.33 -13.49
C LEU A 94 12.51 -17.92 -12.32
N ASP A 95 13.82 -18.21 -12.36
CA ASP A 95 14.73 -17.85 -11.27
C ASP A 95 14.70 -16.33 -11.07
N ILE A 96 14.65 -15.55 -12.16
CA ILE A 96 14.61 -14.08 -12.13
C ILE A 96 13.29 -13.58 -11.50
N VAL A 97 12.15 -14.13 -11.91
CA VAL A 97 10.84 -13.72 -11.39
C VAL A 97 10.70 -14.10 -9.92
N LEU A 98 11.11 -15.31 -9.53
CA LEU A 98 11.14 -15.77 -8.15
C LEU A 98 12.03 -14.88 -7.29
N PHE A 99 13.21 -14.52 -7.78
CA PHE A 99 14.13 -13.64 -7.08
C PHE A 99 13.52 -12.24 -6.88
N GLY A 100 12.90 -11.68 -7.92
CA GLY A 100 12.12 -10.43 -7.81
C GLY A 100 11.01 -10.52 -6.77
N GLY A 101 10.31 -11.66 -6.73
CA GLY A 101 9.32 -11.99 -5.69
C GLY A 101 9.92 -11.97 -4.28
N PHE A 102 11.05 -12.63 -4.07
CA PHE A 102 11.75 -12.62 -2.77
C PHE A 102 12.20 -11.21 -2.35
N LEU A 103 12.69 -10.39 -3.28
CA LEU A 103 13.03 -8.99 -2.98
C LEU A 103 11.80 -8.16 -2.61
N GLY A 104 10.67 -8.36 -3.30
CA GLY A 104 9.39 -7.73 -2.93
C GLY A 104 8.87 -8.21 -1.58
N SER A 105 9.01 -9.50 -1.28
CA SER A 105 8.66 -10.10 0.02
C SER A 105 9.55 -9.57 1.15
N LEU A 106 10.85 -9.38 0.90
CA LEU A 106 11.79 -8.75 1.84
C LEU A 106 11.34 -7.33 2.16
N PHE A 107 11.03 -6.52 1.15
CA PHE A 107 10.57 -5.14 1.35
C PHE A 107 9.29 -5.09 2.20
N SER A 108 8.33 -5.96 1.89
CA SER A 108 7.07 -6.07 2.66
C SER A 108 7.30 -6.58 4.08
N PHE A 109 8.24 -7.51 4.29
CA PHE A 109 8.59 -8.01 5.61
C PHE A 109 9.22 -6.92 6.50
N LEU A 110 10.09 -6.10 5.92
CA LEU A 110 10.68 -4.98 6.63
C LEU A 110 9.62 -3.94 7.03
N GLN A 111 8.64 -3.68 6.15
CA GLN A 111 7.48 -2.86 6.51
C GLN A 111 6.63 -3.48 7.60
N PHE A 112 6.45 -4.80 7.61
CA PHE A 112 5.77 -5.49 8.70
C PHE A 112 6.46 -5.20 10.04
N ILE A 113 7.79 -5.25 10.08
CA ILE A 113 8.57 -4.93 11.28
C ILE A 113 8.47 -3.45 11.64
N SER A 114 8.66 -2.53 10.69
CA SER A 114 8.81 -1.10 10.97
C SER A 114 7.48 -0.36 11.20
N SER A 115 6.40 -0.76 10.53
CA SER A 115 5.10 -0.05 10.55
C SER A 115 4.56 0.22 11.98
N PRO A 116 4.56 -0.74 12.93
CA PRO A 116 4.07 -0.47 14.28
C PRO A 116 4.90 0.58 15.02
N TRP A 117 6.23 0.59 14.81
CA TRP A 117 7.14 1.53 15.47
C TRP A 117 6.99 2.93 14.92
N ILE A 118 6.93 3.09 13.59
CA ILE A 118 6.70 4.38 12.95
C ILE A 118 5.34 4.94 13.40
N GLY A 119 4.30 4.10 13.42
CA GLY A 119 2.99 4.42 13.95
C GLY A 119 3.05 4.96 15.38
N LYS A 120 3.68 4.20 16.29
CA LYS A 120 3.84 4.58 17.70
C LYS A 120 4.65 5.86 17.89
N TRP A 121 5.75 6.02 17.17
CA TRP A 121 6.57 7.24 17.23
C TRP A 121 5.79 8.46 16.76
N SER A 122 4.95 8.32 15.74
CA SER A 122 4.13 9.43 15.24
C SER A 122 3.07 9.91 16.23
N ASP A 123 2.57 9.03 17.11
CA ASP A 123 1.63 9.41 18.19
C ASP A 123 2.32 10.22 19.30
N VAL A 124 3.64 10.04 19.47
CA VAL A 124 4.44 10.68 20.53
C VAL A 124 5.09 11.97 20.03
N TYR A 125 5.79 11.90 18.89
CA TYR A 125 6.63 12.99 18.38
C TYR A 125 5.94 13.88 17.34
N GLY A 126 4.71 13.54 16.91
CA GLY A 126 3.99 14.24 15.83
C GLY A 126 4.01 13.48 14.51
N ARG A 127 2.99 13.70 13.67
CA ARG A 127 2.86 13.05 12.36
C ARG A 127 3.89 13.59 11.37
N LYS A 128 4.08 14.91 11.33
CA LYS A 128 4.97 15.57 10.36
C LYS A 128 6.45 15.25 10.60
N PRO A 129 6.99 15.35 11.83
CA PRO A 129 8.41 15.05 12.08
C PRO A 129 8.78 13.60 11.75
N VAL A 130 7.92 12.65 12.13
CA VAL A 130 8.16 11.22 11.86
C VAL A 130 8.06 10.91 10.37
N LEU A 131 7.10 11.51 9.65
CA LEU A 131 7.02 11.40 8.19
C LEU A 131 8.29 11.92 7.51
N LEU A 132 8.79 13.10 7.90
CA LEU A 132 10.02 13.66 7.32
C LEU A 132 11.25 12.80 7.61
N LEU A 133 11.34 12.20 8.80
CA LEU A 133 12.40 11.26 9.13
C LEU A 133 12.36 10.01 8.24
N SER A 134 11.17 9.46 8.01
CA SER A 134 10.95 8.37 7.05
C SER A 134 11.43 8.75 5.65
N MET A 135 11.14 9.97 5.20
CA MET A 135 11.55 10.46 3.87
C MET A 135 13.06 10.60 3.72
N ILE A 136 13.75 11.05 4.78
CA ILE A 136 15.23 11.08 4.79
C ILE A 136 15.78 9.66 4.61
N GLY A 137 15.16 8.66 5.26
CA GLY A 137 15.48 7.25 5.08
C GLY A 137 15.28 6.76 3.64
N ASN A 138 14.14 7.10 3.02
CA ASN A 138 13.86 6.79 1.62
C ASN A 138 14.86 7.47 0.67
N GLY A 139 15.24 8.72 0.94
CA GLY A 139 16.31 9.41 0.22
C GLY A 139 17.65 8.70 0.32
N LEU A 140 18.02 8.25 1.52
CA LEU A 140 19.24 7.45 1.74
C LEU A 140 19.19 6.12 0.97
N SER A 141 18.03 5.45 0.93
CA SER A 141 17.83 4.25 0.08
C SER A 141 18.13 4.54 -1.39
N MET A 142 17.63 5.65 -1.95
CA MET A 142 17.89 5.99 -3.35
C MET A 142 19.35 6.39 -3.61
N ILE A 143 20.01 7.05 -2.66
CA ILE A 143 21.45 7.33 -2.73
C ILE A 143 22.25 6.03 -2.76
N LEU A 144 21.95 5.09 -1.85
CA LEU A 144 22.61 3.77 -1.82
C LEU A 144 22.41 3.01 -3.12
N TRP A 145 21.20 3.07 -3.71
CA TRP A 145 20.93 2.44 -5.01
C TRP A 145 21.66 3.11 -6.18
N THR A 146 21.80 4.44 -6.14
CA THR A 146 22.56 5.20 -7.15
C THR A 146 24.02 4.75 -7.20
N VAL A 147 24.60 4.41 -6.05
CA VAL A 147 26.02 3.99 -5.93
C VAL A 147 26.20 2.48 -5.76
N SER A 148 25.16 1.67 -5.99
CA SER A 148 25.20 0.23 -5.75
C SER A 148 25.97 -0.53 -6.84
N SER A 149 27.30 -0.48 -6.78
CA SER A 149 28.17 -1.24 -7.69
C SER A 149 28.17 -2.74 -7.41
N SER A 150 27.77 -3.17 -6.20
CA SER A 150 27.69 -4.57 -5.77
C SER A 150 26.28 -4.95 -5.32
N PHE A 151 25.95 -6.24 -5.43
CA PHE A 151 24.63 -6.75 -5.05
C PHE A 151 24.30 -6.55 -3.55
N PRO A 152 25.22 -6.76 -2.58
CA PRO A 152 24.94 -6.47 -1.17
C PRO A 152 24.55 -5.01 -0.92
N LEU A 153 25.19 -4.06 -1.60
CA LEU A 153 24.88 -2.65 -1.46
C LEU A 153 23.50 -2.31 -2.04
N PHE A 154 23.11 -2.98 -3.13
CA PHE A 154 21.74 -2.91 -3.64
C PHE A 154 20.72 -3.48 -2.65
N VAL A 155 20.98 -4.65 -2.06
CA VAL A 155 20.10 -5.23 -1.03
C VAL A 155 20.01 -4.31 0.19
N LEU A 156 21.13 -3.71 0.63
CA LEU A 156 21.14 -2.73 1.71
C LEU A 156 20.26 -1.51 1.39
N SER A 157 20.28 -1.03 0.14
CA SER A 157 19.37 0.05 -0.29
C SER A 157 17.90 -0.34 -0.09
N ARG A 158 17.52 -1.58 -0.42
CA ARG A 158 16.15 -2.09 -0.23
C ARG A 158 15.82 -2.28 1.25
N ILE A 159 16.79 -2.66 2.07
CA ILE A 159 16.63 -2.78 3.53
C ILE A 159 16.32 -1.42 4.15
N VAL A 160 17.13 -0.42 3.84
CA VAL A 160 16.93 0.95 4.34
C VAL A 160 15.57 1.50 3.90
N GLY A 161 15.21 1.34 2.62
CA GLY A 161 13.91 1.78 2.11
C GLY A 161 12.76 1.07 2.83
N GLY A 162 12.77 -0.26 2.92
CA GLY A 162 11.68 -1.02 3.55
C GLY A 162 11.49 -0.71 5.03
N LEU A 163 12.57 -0.44 5.77
CA LEU A 163 12.50 -0.05 7.18
C LEU A 163 12.00 1.38 7.39
N THR A 164 12.21 2.27 6.41
CA THR A 164 11.88 3.70 6.52
C THR A 164 10.59 4.07 5.81
N GLU A 165 9.99 3.13 5.07
CA GLU A 165 8.70 3.23 4.36
C GLU A 165 7.49 3.38 5.32
N GLY A 166 7.34 4.57 5.90
CA GLY A 166 6.24 4.96 6.80
C GLY A 166 5.19 5.87 6.17
N ASN A 167 5.52 6.45 5.01
CA ASN A 167 4.79 7.50 4.31
C ASN A 167 3.30 7.24 4.09
N VAL A 168 2.95 6.06 3.59
CA VAL A 168 1.56 5.72 3.30
C VAL A 168 0.77 5.54 4.60
N GLN A 169 1.38 4.96 5.63
CA GLN A 169 0.72 4.83 6.93
C GLN A 169 0.47 6.19 7.56
N MET A 170 1.48 7.07 7.52
CA MET A 170 1.36 8.44 8.00
C MET A 170 0.29 9.20 7.24
N SER A 171 0.21 9.03 5.91
CA SER A 171 -0.84 9.61 5.08
C SER A 171 -2.23 9.14 5.53
N ILE A 172 -2.42 7.85 5.76
CA ILE A 172 -3.69 7.30 6.28
C ILE A 172 -4.00 7.91 7.66
N ALA A 173 -3.03 7.94 8.58
CA ALA A 173 -3.23 8.51 9.92
C ALA A 173 -3.57 10.01 9.87
N MET A 174 -2.85 10.80 9.09
CA MET A 174 -3.08 12.24 8.91
C MET A 174 -4.47 12.51 8.29
N ILE A 175 -4.85 11.75 7.25
CA ILE A 175 -6.20 11.83 6.66
C ILE A 175 -7.26 11.48 7.72
N SER A 176 -7.01 10.47 8.53
CA SER A 176 -7.93 10.05 9.59
C SER A 176 -8.06 11.06 10.72
N ASP A 177 -6.98 11.78 11.05
CA ASP A 177 -6.94 12.86 12.04
C ASP A 177 -7.80 14.05 11.60
N ILE A 178 -7.77 14.41 10.31
CA ILE A 178 -8.48 15.58 9.79
C ILE A 178 -9.91 15.28 9.30
N THR A 179 -10.22 14.04 8.90
CA THR A 179 -11.55 13.70 8.35
C THR A 179 -12.59 13.31 9.40
N THR A 180 -13.87 13.54 9.08
CA THR A 180 -15.02 13.04 9.87
C THR A 180 -15.35 11.59 9.50
N PRO A 181 -16.03 10.80 10.36
CA PRO A 181 -16.48 9.46 10.00
C PRO A 181 -17.21 9.38 8.64
N GLN A 182 -18.00 10.40 8.31
CA GLN A 182 -18.76 10.50 7.06
C GLN A 182 -17.90 10.84 5.84
N THR A 183 -16.74 11.48 6.04
CA THR A 183 -15.83 11.92 4.97
C THR A 183 -14.53 11.11 4.91
N ARG A 184 -14.29 10.23 5.87
CA ARG A 184 -13.08 9.44 6.03
C ARG A 184 -12.82 8.51 4.85
N SER A 185 -13.81 7.73 4.45
CA SER A 185 -13.70 6.82 3.29
C SER A 185 -13.45 7.58 1.99
N ARG A 186 -13.95 8.82 1.86
CA ARG A 186 -13.64 9.71 0.72
C ARG A 186 -12.18 10.17 0.71
N GLY A 187 -11.65 10.56 1.88
CA GLY A 187 -10.25 10.94 2.03
C GLY A 187 -9.32 9.75 1.77
N LEU A 188 -9.62 8.59 2.36
CA LEU A 188 -8.82 7.37 2.20
C LEU A 188 -8.88 6.80 0.77
N ALA A 189 -9.95 7.01 0.03
CA ALA A 189 -9.99 6.68 -1.39
C ALA A 189 -8.90 7.43 -2.21
N LEU A 190 -8.47 8.63 -1.77
CA LEU A 190 -7.37 9.35 -2.44
C LEU A 190 -6.03 8.61 -2.31
N VAL A 191 -5.78 7.95 -1.18
CA VAL A 191 -4.59 7.11 -0.97
C VAL A 191 -4.54 6.01 -2.02
N GLY A 192 -5.65 5.29 -2.18
CA GLY A 192 -5.71 4.21 -3.16
C GLY A 192 -5.62 4.70 -4.62
N ILE A 193 -6.17 5.89 -4.94
CA ILE A 193 -5.99 6.51 -6.26
C ILE A 193 -4.51 6.80 -6.50
N ALA A 194 -3.78 7.32 -5.50
CA ALA A 194 -2.35 7.56 -5.60
C ALA A 194 -1.57 6.25 -5.86
N PHE A 195 -1.93 5.14 -5.19
CA PHE A 195 -1.39 3.80 -5.50
C PHE A 195 -1.63 3.41 -6.95
N ALA A 196 -2.87 3.50 -7.41
CA ALA A 196 -3.21 3.06 -8.74
C ALA A 196 -2.49 3.89 -9.82
N LEU A 197 -2.36 5.21 -9.63
CA LEU A 197 -1.60 6.08 -10.52
C LEU A 197 -0.09 5.81 -10.46
N GLY A 198 0.48 5.70 -9.26
CA GLY A 198 1.89 5.40 -9.05
C GLY A 198 2.30 4.10 -9.74
N PHE A 199 1.58 3.00 -9.48
CA PHE A 199 1.85 1.70 -10.08
C PHE A 199 1.57 1.64 -11.59
N THR A 200 0.78 2.55 -12.13
CA THR A 200 0.53 2.65 -13.58
C THR A 200 1.62 3.45 -14.30
N ILE A 201 2.01 4.60 -13.74
CA ILE A 201 2.88 5.58 -14.40
C ILE A 201 4.36 5.34 -14.07
N GLY A 202 4.66 4.89 -12.86
CA GLY A 202 6.03 4.68 -12.38
C GLY A 202 6.82 3.64 -13.19
N PRO A 203 6.28 2.44 -13.50
CA PRO A 203 7.03 1.44 -14.26
C PRO A 203 7.44 1.92 -15.67
N PRO A 204 6.56 2.54 -16.50
CA PRO A 204 6.97 3.15 -17.75
C PRO A 204 8.08 4.22 -17.59
N LEU A 205 7.97 5.09 -16.58
CA LEU A 205 9.02 6.08 -16.29
C LEU A 205 10.34 5.40 -15.93
N GLY A 206 10.31 4.36 -15.10
CA GLY A 206 11.49 3.61 -14.72
C GLY A 206 12.16 2.92 -15.91
N ALA A 207 11.38 2.32 -16.80
CA ALA A 207 11.88 1.73 -18.03
C ALA A 207 12.52 2.78 -18.97
N TYR A 208 11.94 3.99 -19.04
CA TYR A 208 12.50 5.10 -19.80
C TYR A 208 13.84 5.58 -19.23
N PHE A 209 13.90 5.92 -17.93
CA PHE A 209 15.15 6.37 -17.32
C PHE A 209 16.22 5.28 -17.28
N ALA A 210 15.85 4.01 -17.21
CA ALA A 210 16.80 2.90 -17.33
C ALA A 210 17.45 2.77 -18.72
N SER A 211 16.89 3.39 -19.76
CA SER A 211 17.54 3.47 -21.08
C SER A 211 18.66 4.52 -21.13
N ILE A 212 18.74 5.39 -20.12
CA ILE A 212 19.71 6.47 -20.02
C ILE A 212 20.87 6.00 -19.16
N ASN A 213 22.03 5.78 -19.78
CA ASN A 213 23.25 5.45 -19.04
C ASN A 213 23.91 6.73 -18.50
N LEU A 214 23.74 6.97 -17.19
CA LEU A 214 24.23 8.19 -16.55
C LEU A 214 25.77 8.29 -16.54
N ALA A 215 26.47 7.15 -16.49
CA ALA A 215 27.93 7.13 -16.52
C ALA A 215 28.49 7.64 -17.86
N ASN A 216 27.76 7.40 -18.97
CA ASN A 216 28.12 7.93 -20.28
C ASN A 216 27.90 9.44 -20.40
N ILE A 217 26.88 9.98 -19.73
CA ILE A 217 26.54 11.40 -19.77
C ILE A 217 27.47 12.22 -18.87
N LEU A 218 27.82 11.68 -17.69
CA LEU A 218 28.64 12.35 -16.69
C LEU A 218 29.92 11.55 -16.36
N PRO A 219 30.85 11.40 -17.33
CA PRO A 219 32.01 10.52 -17.18
C PRO A 219 32.98 10.97 -16.08
N VAL A 220 33.05 12.27 -15.80
CA VAL A 220 33.88 12.80 -14.68
C VAL A 220 33.30 12.38 -13.34
N LEU A 221 31.98 12.47 -13.17
CA LEU A 221 31.31 12.06 -11.94
C LEU A 221 31.43 10.54 -11.73
N ALA A 222 31.28 9.76 -12.80
CA ALA A 222 31.42 8.30 -12.78
C ALA A 222 32.83 7.82 -12.40
N ARG A 223 33.87 8.66 -12.60
CA ARG A 223 35.24 8.35 -12.13
C ARG A 223 35.42 8.60 -10.64
N ILE A 224 34.65 9.51 -10.06
CA ILE A 224 34.74 9.89 -8.64
C ILE A 224 33.82 9.01 -7.79
N ILE A 225 32.62 8.70 -8.31
CA ILE A 225 31.59 7.93 -7.62
C ILE A 225 31.25 6.69 -8.45
N PRO A 226 31.26 5.48 -7.86
CA PRO A 226 30.88 4.26 -8.57
C PRO A 226 29.38 4.22 -8.82
N LEU A 227 28.94 4.82 -9.93
CA LEU A 227 27.54 4.82 -10.35
C LEU A 227 27.10 3.39 -10.71
N SER A 228 25.92 2.99 -10.25
CA SER A 228 25.30 1.74 -10.69
C SER A 228 24.87 1.81 -12.16
N GLU A 229 24.79 0.67 -12.84
CA GLU A 229 24.31 0.57 -14.23
C GLU A 229 22.93 1.22 -14.40
N TYR A 230 22.09 1.14 -13.35
CA TYR A 230 20.75 1.73 -13.29
C TYR A 230 20.71 2.95 -12.37
N ALA A 231 21.78 3.75 -12.31
CA ALA A 231 21.83 4.98 -11.53
C ALA A 231 20.83 6.04 -11.99
N SER A 232 20.51 6.12 -13.30
CA SER A 232 19.57 7.12 -13.82
C SER A 232 18.17 7.03 -13.21
N PRO A 233 17.48 5.86 -13.19
CA PRO A 233 16.18 5.75 -12.54
C PRO A 233 16.27 5.96 -11.01
N ALA A 234 17.38 5.57 -10.37
CA ALA A 234 17.61 5.80 -8.94
C ALA A 234 17.73 7.29 -8.60
N VAL A 235 18.49 8.05 -9.40
CA VAL A 235 18.62 9.51 -9.28
C VAL A 235 17.29 10.21 -9.55
N PHE A 236 16.54 9.76 -10.56
CA PHE A 236 15.21 10.32 -10.82
C PHE A 236 14.26 10.10 -9.62
N ALA A 237 14.22 8.88 -9.06
CA ALA A 237 13.47 8.61 -7.84
C ALA A 237 13.95 9.44 -6.65
N LEU A 238 15.27 9.64 -6.48
CA LEU A 238 15.83 10.52 -5.45
C LEU A 238 15.35 11.97 -5.62
N VAL A 239 15.34 12.50 -6.84
CA VAL A 239 14.85 13.86 -7.13
C VAL A 239 13.38 13.98 -6.76
N LEU A 240 12.55 12.99 -7.09
CA LEU A 240 11.14 12.97 -6.69
C LEU A 240 10.98 12.99 -5.16
N ILE A 241 11.72 12.15 -4.44
CA ILE A 241 11.69 12.09 -2.97
C ILE A 241 12.18 13.41 -2.34
N VAL A 242 13.22 14.04 -2.90
CA VAL A 242 13.70 15.34 -2.40
C VAL A 242 12.66 16.44 -2.62
N ILE A 243 12.06 16.50 -3.82
CA ILE A 243 10.99 17.46 -4.13
C ILE A 243 9.82 17.24 -3.17
N GLU A 244 9.40 15.99 -2.98
CA GLU A 244 8.33 15.61 -2.06
C GLU A 244 8.65 16.01 -0.61
N THR A 245 9.86 15.72 -0.13
CA THR A 245 10.31 16.04 1.23
C THR A 245 10.28 17.55 1.48
N ILE A 246 10.79 18.34 0.52
CA ILE A 246 10.76 19.82 0.59
C ILE A 246 9.32 20.31 0.57
N TYR A 247 8.50 19.78 -0.33
CA TYR A 247 7.09 20.15 -0.45
C TYR A 247 6.32 19.88 0.84
N MET A 248 6.50 18.71 1.45
CA MET A 248 5.87 18.38 2.74
C MET A 248 6.42 19.22 3.89
N TYR A 249 7.72 19.49 3.92
CA TYR A 249 8.29 20.35 4.96
C TYR A 249 7.64 21.74 4.97
N ILE A 250 7.38 22.31 3.79
CA ILE A 250 6.80 23.65 3.64
C ILE A 250 5.27 23.62 3.80
N ALA A 251 4.58 22.73 3.10
CA ALA A 251 3.14 22.80 2.91
C ALA A 251 2.32 21.95 3.89
N LEU A 252 2.91 20.93 4.52
CA LEU A 252 2.17 20.03 5.41
C LEU A 252 2.13 20.60 6.84
N PRO A 253 0.94 20.85 7.41
CA PRO A 253 0.80 21.17 8.84
C PRO A 253 0.89 19.90 9.70
N GLU A 254 1.13 20.06 11.00
CA GLU A 254 1.01 18.96 11.96
C GLU A 254 -0.47 18.62 12.18
N THR A 255 -0.84 17.33 12.05
CA THR A 255 -2.24 16.89 12.14
C THR A 255 -2.60 16.25 13.47
N LEU A 256 -1.61 15.86 14.29
CA LEU A 256 -1.84 15.15 15.55
C LEU A 256 -2.74 15.93 16.51
N GLU A 257 -2.56 17.26 16.60
CA GLU A 257 -3.31 18.13 17.50
C GLU A 257 -4.79 18.26 17.11
N TYR A 258 -5.12 18.17 15.81
CA TYR A 258 -6.49 18.15 15.34
C TYR A 258 -7.23 16.90 15.86
N GLY A 259 -6.58 15.75 15.82
CA GLY A 259 -7.12 14.50 16.38
C GLY A 259 -7.38 14.59 17.88
N ARG A 260 -6.41 15.11 18.65
CA ARG A 260 -6.50 15.27 20.12
C ARG A 260 -7.58 16.26 20.55
N THR A 261 -7.65 17.42 19.89
CA THR A 261 -8.63 18.47 20.21
C THR A 261 -10.06 17.98 19.97
N ARG A 262 -10.28 17.24 18.88
CA ARG A 262 -11.58 16.67 18.56
C ARG A 262 -12.03 15.63 19.58
N GLN A 263 -11.15 14.71 20.00
CA GLN A 263 -11.48 13.75 21.06
C GLN A 263 -11.91 14.44 22.35
N ARG A 264 -11.20 15.50 22.76
CA ARG A 264 -11.56 16.33 23.93
C ARG A 264 -12.93 17.00 23.80
N THR A 265 -13.27 17.57 22.63
CA THR A 265 -14.58 18.21 22.41
C THR A 265 -15.77 17.24 22.35
N THR A 266 -15.54 15.98 21.98
CA THR A 266 -16.58 14.93 21.94
C THR A 266 -16.77 14.20 23.29
N SER A 267 -16.19 14.70 24.37
CA SER A 267 -16.33 14.14 25.73
C SER A 267 -17.68 14.44 26.39
N ASN A 268 -18.50 15.32 25.84
CA ASN A 268 -19.91 15.41 26.19
C ASN A 268 -20.68 14.28 25.49
N PRO A 269 -21.41 13.41 26.21
CA PRO A 269 -22.12 12.28 25.64
C PRO A 269 -23.35 12.77 24.88
N SER A 270 -23.16 13.28 23.66
CA SER A 270 -24.27 13.44 22.73
C SER A 270 -24.71 12.04 22.27
N PRO A 271 -26.00 11.65 22.40
CA PRO A 271 -26.50 10.33 22.04
C PRO A 271 -26.64 10.13 20.52
N SER A 272 -25.76 10.73 19.72
CA SER A 272 -25.79 10.62 18.27
C SER A 272 -24.97 9.40 17.83
N ALA A 273 -25.70 8.32 17.57
CA ALA A 273 -25.32 7.17 16.77
C ALA A 273 -23.95 6.57 17.10
N SER A 274 -23.92 5.66 18.07
CA SER A 274 -22.96 4.58 18.08
C SER A 274 -23.03 3.88 16.73
N LEU A 275 -22.09 4.21 15.83
CA LEU A 275 -21.85 3.38 14.66
C LEU A 275 -21.45 2.02 15.23
N HIS A 276 -22.38 1.08 15.25
CA HIS A 276 -22.14 -0.29 15.68
C HIS A 276 -21.18 -0.90 14.66
N LEU A 277 -19.89 -0.63 14.82
CA LEU A 277 -18.84 -1.37 14.14
C LEU A 277 -18.80 -2.74 14.82
N PRO A 278 -19.17 -3.81 14.11
CA PRO A 278 -19.28 -5.14 14.72
C PRO A 278 -17.90 -5.76 15.00
N ALA A 279 -16.86 -5.32 14.29
CA ALA A 279 -15.52 -5.90 14.34
C ALA A 279 -14.54 -5.12 15.24
N SER A 280 -13.71 -5.84 16.00
CA SER A 280 -12.56 -5.26 16.70
C SER A 280 -11.41 -4.95 15.72
N MET A 281 -10.48 -4.11 16.16
CA MET A 281 -9.29 -3.76 15.37
C MET A 281 -8.44 -4.99 15.01
N ASP A 282 -8.33 -5.95 15.93
CA ASP A 282 -7.60 -7.20 15.70
C ASP A 282 -8.28 -8.06 14.65
N THR A 283 -9.60 -8.19 14.69
CA THR A 283 -10.35 -8.95 13.67
C THR A 283 -10.20 -8.31 12.30
N LEU A 284 -10.27 -6.98 12.20
CA LEU A 284 -10.04 -6.27 10.94
C LEU A 284 -8.61 -6.45 10.42
N SER A 285 -7.62 -6.43 11.32
CA SER A 285 -6.20 -6.66 10.96
C SER A 285 -5.97 -8.08 10.46
N MET A 286 -6.62 -9.08 11.07
CA MET A 286 -6.56 -10.48 10.62
C MET A 286 -7.25 -10.69 9.27
N ILE A 287 -8.41 -10.06 9.04
CA ILE A 287 -9.08 -10.08 7.73
C ILE A 287 -8.17 -9.43 6.68
N HIS A 288 -7.53 -8.30 7.01
CA HIS A 288 -6.62 -7.60 6.11
C HIS A 288 -5.38 -8.44 5.76
N PHE A 289 -4.75 -9.08 6.75
CA PHE A 289 -3.68 -10.04 6.55
C PHE A 289 -4.10 -11.19 5.63
N ALA A 290 -5.20 -11.88 5.94
CA ALA A 290 -5.67 -13.03 5.17
C ALA A 290 -6.04 -12.64 3.74
N TYR A 291 -6.69 -11.48 3.55
CA TYR A 291 -7.01 -10.97 2.23
C TYR A 291 -5.74 -10.69 1.42
N LEU A 292 -4.78 -9.96 1.99
CA LEU A 292 -3.53 -9.63 1.27
C LEU A 292 -2.66 -10.85 1.02
N LEU A 293 -2.64 -11.83 1.93
CA LEU A 293 -1.97 -13.12 1.72
C LEU A 293 -2.49 -13.81 0.45
N LEU A 294 -3.81 -13.93 0.32
CA LEU A 294 -4.43 -14.59 -0.83
C LEU A 294 -4.35 -13.72 -2.10
N PHE A 295 -4.73 -12.45 -2.01
CA PHE A 295 -4.78 -11.54 -3.14
C PHE A 295 -3.39 -11.33 -3.77
N SER A 296 -2.39 -11.00 -2.96
CA SER A 296 -1.02 -10.75 -3.47
C SER A 296 -0.38 -12.01 -4.04
N GLY A 297 -0.67 -13.19 -3.45
CA GLY A 297 -0.20 -14.46 -3.98
C GLY A 297 -0.78 -14.76 -5.36
N MET A 298 -2.09 -14.62 -5.53
CA MET A 298 -2.77 -14.85 -6.82
C MET A 298 -2.40 -13.79 -7.87
N GLU A 299 -2.23 -12.54 -7.45
CA GLU A 299 -1.75 -11.44 -8.28
C GLU A 299 -0.32 -11.70 -8.77
N PHE A 300 0.57 -12.21 -7.90
CA PHE A 300 1.94 -12.54 -8.27
C PHE A 300 1.99 -13.74 -9.23
N THR A 301 1.24 -14.81 -8.98
CA THR A 301 1.26 -15.98 -9.86
C THR A 301 0.63 -15.72 -11.23
N LEU A 302 -0.15 -14.64 -11.38
CA LEU A 302 -0.73 -14.24 -12.66
C LEU A 302 0.35 -14.01 -13.72
N THR A 303 1.54 -13.51 -13.37
CA THR A 303 2.63 -13.33 -14.35
C THR A 303 3.14 -14.66 -14.89
N PHE A 304 3.17 -15.72 -14.06
CA PHE A 304 3.48 -17.07 -14.51
C PHE A 304 2.37 -17.64 -15.38
N LEU A 305 1.11 -17.47 -14.98
CA LEU A 305 -0.03 -17.98 -15.74
C LEU A 305 -0.06 -17.46 -17.18
N VAL A 306 0.13 -16.15 -17.36
CA VAL A 306 0.06 -15.54 -18.69
C VAL A 306 1.27 -15.89 -19.56
N HIS A 307 2.42 -16.13 -18.94
CA HIS A 307 3.58 -16.67 -19.62
C HIS A 307 3.32 -18.12 -20.08
N ASP A 308 2.89 -18.99 -19.17
CA ASP A 308 2.75 -20.42 -19.42
C ASP A 308 1.59 -20.75 -20.39
N ARG A 309 0.46 -20.05 -20.28
CA ARG A 309 -0.75 -20.35 -21.09
C ARG A 309 -0.88 -19.53 -22.37
N PHE A 310 -0.33 -18.32 -22.40
CA PHE A 310 -0.53 -17.38 -23.50
C PHE A 310 0.79 -16.92 -24.14
N SER A 311 1.95 -17.36 -23.62
CA SER A 311 3.28 -16.94 -24.09
C SER A 311 3.43 -15.41 -24.12
N PHE A 312 2.83 -14.73 -23.15
CA PHE A 312 2.92 -13.26 -23.07
C PHE A 312 4.36 -12.82 -22.82
N THR A 313 4.84 -11.94 -23.68
CA THR A 313 6.10 -11.21 -23.49
C THR A 313 6.03 -10.32 -22.25
N HIS A 314 7.19 -9.95 -21.67
CA HIS A 314 7.23 -9.02 -20.53
C HIS A 314 6.48 -7.70 -20.79
N ALA A 315 6.49 -7.20 -22.03
CA ALA A 315 5.75 -6.00 -22.42
C ALA A 315 4.23 -6.19 -22.34
N GLN A 316 3.72 -7.35 -22.80
CA GLN A 316 2.30 -7.68 -22.71
C GLN A 316 1.85 -7.91 -21.26
N GLN A 317 2.70 -8.53 -20.44
CA GLN A 317 2.46 -8.67 -19.00
C GLN A 317 2.34 -7.29 -18.34
N GLY A 318 3.28 -6.39 -18.63
CA GLY A 318 3.25 -5.01 -18.15
C GLY A 318 2.00 -4.25 -18.60
N ALA A 319 1.58 -4.40 -19.87
CA ALA A 319 0.37 -3.78 -20.39
C ALA A 319 -0.91 -4.27 -19.67
N MET A 320 -1.01 -5.56 -19.36
CA MET A 320 -2.15 -6.14 -18.64
C MET A 320 -2.20 -5.65 -17.18
N LEU A 321 -1.07 -5.60 -16.48
CA LEU A 321 -1.00 -5.05 -15.13
C LEU A 321 -1.32 -3.54 -15.13
N GLY A 322 -0.84 -2.81 -16.14
CA GLY A 322 -1.19 -1.40 -16.36
C GLY A 322 -2.69 -1.19 -16.59
N PHE A 323 -3.34 -2.03 -17.40
CA PHE A 323 -4.78 -2.03 -17.58
C PHE A 323 -5.53 -2.21 -16.26
N THR A 324 -5.10 -3.20 -15.46
CA THR A 324 -5.67 -3.48 -14.12
C THR A 324 -5.51 -2.28 -13.19
N GLY A 325 -4.33 -1.64 -13.19
CA GLY A 325 -4.03 -0.44 -12.41
C GLY A 325 -4.91 0.76 -12.78
N ILE A 326 -5.01 1.09 -14.08
CA ILE A 326 -5.86 2.19 -14.58
C ILE A 326 -7.32 1.95 -14.21
N LEU A 327 -7.82 0.74 -14.43
CA LEU A 327 -9.20 0.42 -14.12
C LEU A 327 -9.47 0.50 -12.61
N SER A 328 -8.54 0.03 -11.78
CA SER A 328 -8.60 0.18 -10.34
C SER A 328 -8.65 1.66 -9.94
N ALA A 329 -7.81 2.53 -10.53
CA ALA A 329 -7.83 3.97 -10.27
C ALA A 329 -9.21 4.60 -10.57
N LEU A 330 -9.80 4.26 -11.71
CA LEU A 330 -11.11 4.76 -12.14
C LEU A 330 -12.22 4.30 -11.18
N ILE A 331 -12.21 3.03 -10.77
CA ILE A 331 -13.17 2.48 -9.80
C ILE A 331 -13.01 3.18 -8.44
N GLN A 332 -11.78 3.43 -8.01
CA GLN A 332 -11.51 4.11 -6.74
C GLN A 332 -11.97 5.57 -6.75
N GLY A 333 -11.63 6.32 -7.81
CA GLY A 333 -11.99 7.73 -7.97
C GLY A 333 -13.48 7.98 -8.23
N GLY A 334 -14.14 7.08 -8.96
CA GLY A 334 -15.55 7.19 -9.32
C GLY A 334 -16.48 6.49 -8.34
N TYR A 335 -16.34 5.16 -8.21
CA TYR A 335 -17.29 4.30 -7.51
C TYR A 335 -17.05 4.28 -5.99
N VAL A 336 -15.83 3.93 -5.55
CA VAL A 336 -15.52 3.77 -4.12
C VAL A 336 -15.63 5.09 -3.39
N ARG A 337 -15.01 6.16 -3.90
CA ARG A 337 -15.06 7.48 -3.27
C ARG A 337 -16.50 7.99 -3.06
N ARG A 338 -17.44 7.67 -3.96
CA ARG A 338 -18.83 8.12 -3.85
C ARG A 338 -19.68 7.22 -2.96
N LEU A 339 -19.52 5.90 -3.08
CA LEU A 339 -20.40 4.91 -2.44
C LEU A 339 -19.92 4.45 -1.06
N ALA A 340 -18.62 4.52 -0.77
CA ALA A 340 -18.04 3.96 0.44
C ALA A 340 -18.62 4.48 1.76
N PRO A 341 -18.95 5.78 1.95
CA PRO A 341 -19.45 6.26 3.22
C PRO A 341 -20.70 5.51 3.71
N GLY A 342 -20.56 4.72 4.78
CA GLY A 342 -21.62 3.91 5.38
C GLY A 342 -21.90 2.59 4.65
N LYS A 343 -21.15 2.26 3.60
CA LYS A 343 -21.26 0.99 2.84
C LYS A 343 -19.91 0.30 2.68
N GLU A 344 -18.92 0.63 3.51
CA GLU A 344 -17.61 -0.03 3.53
C GLU A 344 -17.72 -1.56 3.67
N PRO A 345 -18.57 -2.12 4.56
CA PRO A 345 -18.79 -3.57 4.65
C PRO A 345 -19.24 -4.20 3.32
N MET A 346 -20.17 -3.54 2.63
CA MET A 346 -20.68 -4.00 1.33
C MET A 346 -19.58 -4.01 0.27
N LEU A 347 -18.72 -2.98 0.26
CA LEU A 347 -17.59 -2.90 -0.68
C LEU A 347 -16.54 -3.97 -0.41
N VAL A 348 -16.24 -4.27 0.86
CA VAL A 348 -15.35 -5.39 1.21
C VAL A 348 -15.91 -6.72 0.71
N LYS A 349 -17.19 -7.01 1.01
CA LYS A 349 -17.84 -8.26 0.61
C LYS A 349 -17.94 -8.43 -0.91
N SER A 350 -18.37 -7.38 -1.62
CA SER A 350 -18.46 -7.40 -3.08
C SER A 350 -17.09 -7.49 -3.75
N GLY A 351 -16.06 -6.83 -3.20
CA GLY A 351 -14.68 -6.93 -3.68
C GLY A 351 -14.08 -8.32 -3.50
N MET A 352 -14.28 -8.94 -2.33
CA MET A 352 -13.86 -10.33 -2.09
C MET A 352 -14.60 -11.32 -2.99
N LEU A 353 -15.90 -11.12 -3.23
CA LEU A 353 -16.67 -11.93 -4.18
C LEU A 353 -16.13 -11.78 -5.61
N ALA A 354 -15.87 -10.55 -6.06
CA ALA A 354 -15.27 -10.29 -7.36
C ALA A 354 -13.88 -10.93 -7.49
N CYS A 355 -13.07 -10.92 -6.42
CA CYS A 355 -11.79 -11.60 -6.37
C CYS A 355 -11.96 -13.13 -6.50
N CYS A 356 -12.93 -13.71 -5.81
CA CYS A 356 -13.23 -15.14 -5.91
C CYS A 356 -13.61 -15.52 -7.37
N ILE A 357 -14.49 -14.73 -7.99
CA ILE A 357 -14.89 -14.91 -9.40
C ILE A 357 -13.69 -14.72 -10.34
N ALA A 358 -12.84 -13.72 -10.12
CA ALA A 358 -11.65 -13.50 -10.94
C ALA A 358 -10.69 -14.69 -10.88
N VAL A 359 -10.43 -15.19 -9.67
CA VAL A 359 -9.51 -16.31 -9.44
C VAL A 359 -10.05 -17.61 -10.05
N ILE A 360 -11.35 -17.90 -9.94
CA ILE A 360 -11.92 -19.08 -10.63
C ILE A 360 -11.88 -18.92 -12.15
N LEU A 361 -12.11 -17.72 -12.70
CA LEU A 361 -11.96 -17.46 -14.13
C LEU A 361 -10.52 -17.68 -14.61
N LEU A 362 -9.51 -17.31 -13.81
CA LEU A 362 -8.11 -17.61 -14.13
C LEU A 362 -7.83 -19.11 -14.21
N SER A 363 -8.48 -19.93 -13.39
CA SER A 363 -8.29 -21.38 -13.42
C SER A 363 -8.63 -21.98 -14.79
N ILE A 364 -9.65 -21.43 -15.48
CA ILE A 364 -10.14 -21.87 -16.80
C ILE A 364 -9.76 -20.91 -17.95
N ALA A 365 -8.89 -19.94 -17.71
CA ALA A 365 -8.51 -18.96 -18.72
C ALA A 365 -7.65 -19.61 -19.83
N HIS A 366 -8.30 -19.95 -20.94
CA HIS A 366 -7.65 -20.39 -22.20
C HIS A 366 -7.84 -19.37 -23.35
N SER A 367 -8.64 -18.34 -23.13
CA SER A 367 -8.87 -17.25 -24.07
C SER A 367 -8.51 -15.92 -23.43
N THR A 368 -7.90 -15.03 -24.22
CA THR A 368 -7.55 -13.67 -23.80
C THR A 368 -8.77 -12.91 -23.26
N ARG A 369 -9.97 -13.15 -23.79
CA ARG A 369 -11.21 -12.51 -23.30
C ARG A 369 -11.51 -12.88 -21.85
N VAL A 370 -11.35 -14.15 -21.50
CA VAL A 370 -11.58 -14.64 -20.13
C VAL A 370 -10.50 -14.09 -19.18
N LEU A 371 -9.25 -14.03 -19.64
CA LEU A 371 -8.15 -13.43 -18.90
C LEU A 371 -8.43 -11.95 -18.56
N TYR A 372 -8.84 -11.13 -19.54
CA TYR A 372 -9.16 -9.72 -19.28
C TYR A 372 -10.43 -9.55 -18.45
N LEU A 373 -11.42 -10.45 -18.55
CA LEU A 373 -12.57 -10.46 -17.66
C LEU A 373 -12.16 -10.73 -16.20
N ALA A 374 -11.22 -11.66 -15.98
CA ALA A 374 -10.64 -11.89 -14.65
C ALA A 374 -9.85 -10.65 -14.17
N ALA A 375 -9.08 -10.00 -15.05
CA ALA A 375 -8.36 -8.77 -14.74
C ALA A 375 -9.29 -7.63 -14.27
N VAL A 376 -10.49 -7.50 -14.86
CA VAL A 376 -11.53 -6.57 -14.39
C VAL A 376 -11.96 -6.89 -12.95
N GLY A 377 -12.16 -8.18 -12.64
CA GLY A 377 -12.48 -8.61 -11.27
C GLY A 377 -11.35 -8.33 -10.27
N PHE A 378 -10.09 -8.54 -10.67
CA PHE A 378 -8.91 -8.15 -9.88
C PHE A 378 -8.84 -6.63 -9.64
N ALA A 379 -9.07 -5.82 -10.68
CA ALA A 379 -9.10 -4.37 -10.57
C ALA A 379 -10.19 -3.90 -9.59
N PHE A 380 -11.39 -4.49 -9.67
CA PHE A 380 -12.48 -4.18 -8.75
C PHE A 380 -12.15 -4.59 -7.30
N ALA A 381 -11.61 -5.79 -7.09
CA ALA A 381 -11.20 -6.25 -5.77
C ALA A 381 -10.11 -5.35 -5.15
N SER A 382 -9.06 -5.05 -5.93
CA SER A 382 -7.97 -4.11 -5.58
C SER A 382 -8.52 -2.75 -5.17
N ALA A 383 -9.46 -2.20 -5.95
CA ALA A 383 -10.05 -0.90 -5.70
C ALA A 383 -10.90 -0.82 -4.42
N THR A 384 -11.62 -1.88 -4.10
CA THR A 384 -12.69 -1.87 -3.09
C THR A 384 -12.22 -2.35 -1.72
N VAL A 385 -11.54 -3.49 -1.65
CA VAL A 385 -11.32 -4.20 -0.38
C VAL A 385 -10.34 -3.47 0.53
N ILE A 386 -9.13 -3.14 0.04
CA ILE A 386 -8.07 -2.53 0.86
C ILE A 386 -8.51 -1.17 1.40
N ASN A 387 -9.06 -0.31 0.54
CA ASN A 387 -9.52 1.02 0.94
C ASN A 387 -10.66 0.95 1.97
N SER A 388 -11.62 0.03 1.75
CA SER A 388 -12.77 -0.09 2.65
C SER A 388 -12.38 -0.71 4.00
N LEU A 389 -11.49 -1.71 4.02
CA LEU A 389 -10.92 -2.24 5.26
C LEU A 389 -10.10 -1.18 6.00
N THR A 390 -9.31 -0.38 5.30
CA THR A 390 -8.53 0.72 5.91
C THR A 390 -9.47 1.78 6.51
N SER A 391 -10.57 2.10 5.83
CA SER A 391 -11.60 3.00 6.37
C SER A 391 -12.25 2.44 7.62
N LEU A 392 -12.67 1.15 7.59
CA LEU A 392 -13.23 0.46 8.76
C LEU A 392 -12.25 0.41 9.92
N ALA A 393 -10.98 0.08 9.67
CA ALA A 393 -9.93 0.05 10.68
C ALA A 393 -9.75 1.44 11.31
N SER A 394 -9.70 2.49 10.49
CA SER A 394 -9.60 3.85 11.01
C SER A 394 -10.83 4.29 11.80
N LEU A 395 -12.04 3.86 11.41
CA LEU A 395 -13.27 4.08 12.19
C LEU A 395 -13.25 3.31 13.52
N ALA A 396 -12.75 2.06 13.52
CA ALA A 396 -12.65 1.22 14.71
C ALA A 396 -11.66 1.77 15.75
N CYS A 397 -10.55 2.39 15.33
CA CYS A 397 -9.63 3.05 16.26
C CYS A 397 -10.28 4.18 17.05
N GLY A 398 -11.26 4.88 16.48
CA GLY A 398 -12.00 5.92 17.22
C GLY A 398 -12.72 5.38 18.46
N LYS A 399 -13.06 4.08 18.44
CA LYS A 399 -13.60 3.33 19.58
C LYS A 399 -12.48 2.81 20.50
N ALA A 400 -11.49 2.12 19.94
CA ALA A 400 -10.38 1.54 20.72
C ALA A 400 -9.52 2.57 21.45
N ALA A 401 -9.31 3.77 20.89
CA ALA A 401 -8.61 4.86 21.55
C ALA A 401 -9.30 5.34 22.84
N ARG A 402 -10.62 5.10 22.98
CA ARG A 402 -11.37 5.40 24.21
C ARG A 402 -11.23 4.31 25.27
N ASP A 403 -11.03 3.07 24.85
CA ASP A 403 -10.99 1.90 25.73
C ASP A 403 -9.56 1.59 26.21
N ASP A 404 -8.56 1.64 25.31
CA ASP A 404 -7.19 1.16 25.56
C ASP A 404 -6.13 2.28 25.58
N GLY A 405 -6.52 3.53 25.26
CA GLY A 405 -5.60 4.67 25.20
C GLY A 405 -4.59 4.63 24.05
N GLU A 406 -4.73 3.71 23.09
CA GLU A 406 -3.87 3.65 21.91
C GLU A 406 -4.16 4.78 20.90
N GLY A 407 -3.09 5.40 20.38
CA GLY A 407 -3.19 6.44 19.37
C GLY A 407 -3.49 5.91 17.96
N MET A 408 -4.03 6.79 17.11
CA MET A 408 -4.39 6.50 15.71
C MET A 408 -3.20 5.95 14.91
N GLY A 409 -1.98 6.45 15.18
CA GLY A 409 -0.75 6.02 14.51
C GLY A 409 -0.37 4.59 14.87
N SER A 410 -0.38 4.23 16.15
CA SER A 410 -0.08 2.88 16.65
C SER A 410 -1.06 1.83 16.11
N SER A 411 -2.36 2.10 16.15
CA SER A 411 -3.35 1.13 15.71
C SER A 411 -3.32 0.92 14.19
N LEU A 412 -3.26 1.98 13.38
CA LEU A 412 -3.05 1.86 11.93
C LEU A 412 -1.66 1.30 11.61
N GLY A 413 -0.69 1.58 12.48
CA GLY A 413 0.60 0.92 12.70
C GLY A 413 0.52 -0.58 12.51
N LYS A 414 -0.19 -1.19 13.46
CA LYS A 414 -0.46 -2.62 13.53
C LYS A 414 -1.26 -3.12 12.34
N PHE A 415 -2.37 -2.46 12.00
CA PHE A 415 -3.23 -2.90 10.88
C PHE A 415 -2.44 -3.03 9.57
N ARG A 416 -1.62 -2.04 9.23
CA ARG A 416 -0.75 -2.10 8.06
C ARG A 416 0.29 -3.21 8.18
N SER A 417 0.91 -3.36 9.34
CA SER A 417 1.91 -4.40 9.60
C SER A 417 1.36 -5.79 9.24
N TYR A 418 0.16 -6.14 9.73
CA TYR A 418 -0.54 -7.37 9.35
C TYR A 418 -0.76 -7.50 7.84
N GLY A 419 -1.17 -6.43 7.17
CA GLY A 419 -1.30 -6.43 5.70
C GLY A 419 0.01 -6.74 4.98
N GLN A 420 1.11 -6.13 5.43
CA GLN A 420 2.44 -6.32 4.84
C GLN A 420 3.02 -7.71 5.09
N LEU A 421 2.71 -8.32 6.24
CA LEU A 421 3.01 -9.73 6.46
C LEU A 421 2.31 -10.62 5.44
N GLY A 422 1.03 -10.34 5.16
CA GLY A 422 0.27 -11.04 4.12
C GLY A 422 0.92 -10.86 2.74
N ARG A 423 1.31 -9.64 2.38
CA ARG A 423 1.98 -9.34 1.11
C ARG A 423 3.38 -9.96 0.98
N SER A 424 4.07 -10.18 2.10
CA SER A 424 5.36 -10.86 2.14
C SER A 424 5.22 -12.37 1.90
N LEU A 425 4.28 -13.01 2.60
CA LEU A 425 4.09 -14.46 2.56
C LEU A 425 3.27 -14.95 1.36
N GLY A 426 2.39 -14.09 0.82
CA GLY A 426 1.45 -14.43 -0.26
C GLY A 426 2.13 -14.96 -1.52
N PRO A 427 3.08 -14.21 -2.13
CA PRO A 427 3.83 -14.66 -3.30
C PRO A 427 4.53 -16.00 -3.08
N ILE A 428 5.16 -16.21 -1.91
CA ILE A 428 5.88 -17.44 -1.59
C ILE A 428 4.91 -18.63 -1.53
N GLY A 429 3.80 -18.47 -0.80
CA GLY A 429 2.79 -19.51 -0.63
C GLY A 429 2.09 -19.88 -1.95
N ALA A 430 1.59 -18.87 -2.66
CA ALA A 430 0.88 -19.09 -3.93
C ALA A 430 1.80 -19.64 -5.01
N CYS A 431 3.06 -19.18 -5.09
CA CYS A 431 4.03 -19.72 -6.03
C CYS A 431 4.35 -21.19 -5.74
N SER A 432 4.53 -21.56 -4.47
CA SER A 432 4.72 -22.96 -4.06
C SER A 432 3.55 -23.83 -4.52
N MET A 433 2.31 -23.36 -4.28
CA MET A 433 1.11 -24.06 -4.74
C MET A 433 1.00 -24.14 -6.27
N TYR A 434 1.36 -23.07 -6.99
CA TYR A 434 1.30 -23.01 -8.45
C TYR A 434 2.16 -24.09 -9.08
N TRP A 435 3.40 -24.25 -8.62
CA TRP A 435 4.34 -25.22 -9.18
C TRP A 435 4.10 -26.64 -8.68
N MET A 436 3.73 -26.83 -7.41
CA MET A 436 3.49 -28.17 -6.85
C MET A 436 2.19 -28.80 -7.35
N LEU A 437 1.13 -28.00 -7.52
CA LEU A 437 -0.21 -28.50 -7.85
C LEU A 437 -0.62 -28.23 -9.31
N GLY A 438 0.12 -27.37 -10.01
CA GLY A 438 -0.24 -26.83 -11.31
C GLY A 438 -1.20 -25.63 -11.22
N SER A 439 -1.21 -24.81 -12.28
CA SER A 439 -1.96 -23.55 -12.33
C SER A 439 -3.44 -23.69 -12.00
N THR A 440 -4.16 -24.64 -12.62
CA THR A 440 -5.61 -24.80 -12.41
C THR A 440 -5.94 -25.10 -10.95
N ARG A 441 -5.24 -26.05 -10.31
CA ARG A 441 -5.48 -26.41 -8.91
C ARG A 441 -5.12 -25.29 -7.97
N CYS A 442 -4.00 -24.59 -8.22
CA CYS A 442 -3.60 -23.41 -7.46
C CYS A 442 -4.71 -22.35 -7.41
N TYR A 443 -5.25 -21.96 -8.57
CA TYR A 443 -6.33 -20.96 -8.62
C TYR A 443 -7.65 -21.48 -8.04
N VAL A 444 -8.01 -22.77 -8.25
CA VAL A 444 -9.20 -23.35 -7.60
C VAL A 444 -9.07 -23.30 -6.07
N THR A 445 -7.93 -23.72 -5.52
CA THR A 445 -7.68 -23.65 -4.07
C THR A 445 -7.67 -22.19 -3.59
N GLY A 446 -7.07 -21.27 -4.34
CA GLY A 446 -7.12 -19.84 -4.07
C GLY A 446 -8.54 -19.28 -3.98
N SER A 447 -9.40 -19.68 -4.92
CA SER A 447 -10.82 -19.32 -4.93
C SER A 447 -11.54 -19.86 -3.71
N CYS A 448 -11.31 -21.12 -3.33
CA CYS A 448 -11.91 -21.73 -2.14
C CYS A 448 -11.48 -21.01 -0.85
N LEU A 449 -10.19 -20.69 -0.72
CA LEU A 449 -9.67 -19.94 0.44
C LEU A 449 -10.26 -18.53 0.50
N MET A 450 -10.37 -17.84 -0.64
CA MET A 450 -11.00 -16.51 -0.72
C MET A 450 -12.50 -16.57 -0.38
N ALA A 451 -13.20 -17.62 -0.82
CA ALA A 451 -14.60 -17.85 -0.47
C ALA A 451 -14.79 -18.12 1.04
N GLY A 452 -13.89 -18.91 1.65
CA GLY A 452 -13.86 -19.12 3.10
C GLY A 452 -13.63 -17.82 3.87
N LEU A 453 -12.70 -16.98 3.41
CA LEU A 453 -12.47 -15.65 3.99
C LEU A 453 -13.68 -14.73 3.84
N LEU A 454 -14.35 -14.74 2.68
CA LEU A 454 -15.59 -13.99 2.46
C LEU A 454 -16.68 -14.44 3.45
N ALA A 455 -16.88 -15.75 3.62
CA ALA A 455 -17.84 -16.30 4.57
C ALA A 455 -17.54 -15.87 6.02
N ALA A 456 -16.27 -15.89 6.42
CA ALA A 456 -15.84 -15.41 7.73
C ALA A 456 -16.08 -13.89 7.89
N THR A 457 -15.88 -13.12 6.83
CA THR A 457 -16.05 -11.65 6.83
C THR A 457 -17.53 -11.24 6.91
N ILE A 458 -18.45 -12.01 6.31
CA ILE A 458 -19.89 -11.71 6.30
C ILE A 458 -20.48 -11.56 7.70
N ASN A 459 -20.02 -12.37 8.64
CA ASN A 459 -20.54 -12.38 10.01
C ASN A 459 -19.86 -11.36 10.94
N VAL A 460 -18.80 -10.71 10.46
CA VAL A 460 -17.94 -9.82 11.24
C VAL A 460 -18.14 -8.35 10.84
N VAL A 461 -18.39 -8.09 9.55
CA VAL A 461 -18.47 -6.76 8.95
C VAL A 461 -19.81 -6.58 8.24
#